data_AF-E4UYU4-F1
#
_entry.id   AF-E4UYU4-F1
#
_cell.length_a   1.000
_cell.length_b   1.000
_cell.length_c   1.000
_cell.angle_alpha   90.00
_cell.angle_beta   90.00
_cell.angle_gamma   90.00
#
_symmetry.space_group_name_H-M   'P 1'
#
loop_
_entity.id
_entity.type
_entity.pdbx_description
1 polymer ?
#
loop_
_entity_poly.entity_id
_entity_poly.type
_entity_poly.pdbx_seq_one_letter_code
_entity_poly.pdbx_strand_id
1 'polypeptide(L)'
;MPTEIEAADIAKPADGTQEDKTEKLQKDLEHEPSPKKNDLETGESENLMEKKRDAEDAASKNKDRLQRFKALQARAKTAAKSNLKETAAEAHRLSVDPNALSSISRKHAFASHSLLKADIEAAGEDFERKRAWDWTAEESEKWDRRMDKKQKHRDNVAFQDYRQDAHKNYKRQLRRMQPDLDAYENEKAAAVQRAAANGGLELAEDENGDIVAIDKNGAFYSTADSTDFVENRPDRAAIDRLVADMQKAEETRLKKRRERGQGDDEADVTYINDKNKRFNQKLARFYNKYTAEIRDSFERGTMI
;
A
#
# COMPACT_ATOMS: atom_id res chain seq x y z
N MET A 1 11.99 43.77 -21.60
CA MET A 1 11.01 44.11 -22.65
C MET A 1 9.72 43.35 -22.34
N PRO A 2 8.78 43.97 -21.61
CA PRO A 2 7.56 43.32 -21.13
C PRO A 2 6.30 43.80 -21.88
N THR A 3 5.29 42.94 -22.00
CA THR A 3 3.88 43.28 -22.26
C THR A 3 3.03 42.37 -21.35
N GLU A 4 2.45 42.92 -20.27
CA GLU A 4 1.01 43.28 -20.10
C GLU A 4 0.09 42.04 -20.17
N ILE A 5 -0.32 41.41 -19.06
CA ILE A 5 -1.39 41.73 -18.08
C ILE A 5 -2.73 42.17 -18.70
N GLU A 6 -3.72 41.26 -18.66
CA GLU A 6 -5.14 41.59 -18.68
C GLU A 6 -5.93 40.59 -17.80
N ALA A 7 -6.96 41.10 -17.13
CA ALA A 7 -7.71 40.49 -16.03
C ALA A 7 -9.22 40.33 -16.38
N ALA A 8 -9.96 39.69 -15.46
CA ALA A 8 -11.42 39.43 -15.42
C ALA A 8 -11.84 38.10 -16.10
N ASP A 9 -12.77 37.28 -15.58
CA ASP A 9 -13.99 37.60 -14.85
C ASP A 9 -14.49 36.45 -13.94
N ILE A 10 -15.29 36.83 -12.93
CA ILE A 10 -15.86 36.00 -11.87
C ILE A 10 -17.27 35.55 -12.27
N ALA A 11 -17.58 34.24 -12.18
CA ALA A 11 -18.93 33.71 -12.34
C ALA A 11 -19.46 33.09 -11.03
N LYS A 12 -20.67 33.48 -10.66
CA LYS A 12 -21.45 33.15 -9.46
C LYS A 12 -22.59 32.18 -9.87
N PRO A 13 -23.00 31.19 -9.05
CA PRO A 13 -24.16 30.35 -9.36
C PRO A 13 -25.46 30.88 -8.72
N ALA A 14 -26.60 30.53 -9.34
CA ALA A 14 -27.95 30.94 -8.99
C ALA A 14 -28.77 29.81 -8.33
N ASP A 15 -29.41 30.20 -7.22
CA ASP A 15 -30.74 29.95 -6.64
C ASP A 15 -31.64 28.72 -6.95
N GLY A 16 -32.38 28.30 -5.91
CA GLY A 16 -33.41 27.24 -5.93
C GLY A 16 -33.99 26.93 -4.54
N THR A 17 -35.12 27.58 -4.23
CA THR A 17 -35.90 27.73 -2.99
C THR A 17 -36.64 26.48 -2.46
N GLN A 18 -36.89 26.40 -1.14
CA GLN A 18 -38.23 26.10 -0.56
C GLN A 18 -38.33 26.48 0.94
N GLU A 19 -39.42 27.20 1.26
CA GLU A 19 -39.92 27.69 2.56
C GLU A 19 -40.58 26.50 3.35
N ASP A 20 -40.99 26.50 4.62
CA ASP A 20 -41.55 27.55 5.49
C ASP A 20 -41.81 26.98 6.94
N LYS A 21 -42.19 27.87 7.89
CA LYS A 21 -42.91 27.67 9.19
C LYS A 21 -42.20 28.06 10.51
N THR A 22 -42.43 29.34 10.89
CA THR A 22 -42.98 29.90 12.16
C THR A 22 -43.02 29.01 13.42
N GLU A 23 -42.62 29.46 14.62
CA GLU A 23 -43.46 30.28 15.52
C GLU A 23 -42.67 31.00 16.66
N LYS A 24 -43.22 32.14 17.10
CA LYS A 24 -42.80 32.98 18.24
C LYS A 24 -43.46 32.52 19.54
N LEU A 25 -42.78 32.73 20.68
CA LEU A 25 -43.43 32.97 21.98
C LEU A 25 -42.59 33.95 22.84
N GLN A 26 -43.23 35.04 23.25
CA GLN A 26 -42.72 36.06 24.19
C GLN A 26 -43.19 35.74 25.61
N LYS A 27 -42.40 36.06 26.65
CA LYS A 27 -42.75 37.01 27.74
C LYS A 27 -41.79 36.94 28.96
N ASP A 28 -41.13 38.06 29.19
CA ASP A 28 -41.04 38.89 30.41
C ASP A 28 -41.12 38.25 31.81
N LEU A 29 -40.16 38.59 32.68
CA LEU A 29 -40.37 38.92 34.10
C LEU A 29 -39.10 39.54 34.73
N GLU A 30 -39.17 40.86 34.99
CA GLU A 30 -38.30 41.60 35.91
C GLU A 30 -38.80 41.43 37.36
N HIS A 31 -37.90 41.30 38.34
CA HIS A 31 -38.16 41.71 39.74
C HIS A 31 -36.86 41.89 40.56
N GLU A 32 -36.58 43.14 40.93
CA GLU A 32 -35.86 43.63 42.14
C GLU A 32 -36.94 44.40 42.97
N PRO A 33 -36.84 44.72 44.29
CA PRO A 33 -35.61 44.99 45.08
C PRO A 33 -35.59 44.72 46.63
N SER A 34 -34.38 44.75 47.25
CA SER A 34 -34.00 45.39 48.56
C SER A 34 -34.57 44.92 49.94
N PRO A 35 -34.14 45.44 51.13
CA PRO A 35 -32.82 45.81 51.71
C PRO A 35 -32.63 45.37 53.21
N LYS A 36 -31.48 45.67 53.87
CA LYS A 36 -31.39 46.16 55.29
C LYS A 36 -29.98 46.62 55.74
N LYS A 37 -29.98 47.61 56.65
CA LYS A 37 -28.95 48.57 57.14
C LYS A 37 -28.19 48.06 58.41
N ASN A 38 -27.09 48.64 58.97
CA ASN A 38 -26.79 49.95 59.64
C ASN A 38 -25.24 49.95 60.00
N ASP A 39 -24.41 50.99 59.84
CA ASP A 39 -24.04 52.19 60.65
C ASP A 39 -22.65 52.14 61.36
N LEU A 40 -21.81 53.19 61.12
CA LEU A 40 -20.70 53.91 61.84
C LEU A 40 -19.76 53.17 62.87
N GLU A 41 -18.47 53.47 63.15
CA GLU A 41 -17.64 54.70 63.07
C GLU A 41 -16.11 54.44 63.32
N THR A 42 -15.25 55.39 62.88
CA THR A 42 -13.88 55.81 63.36
C THR A 42 -12.59 54.96 63.24
N GLY A 43 -11.50 55.61 62.76
CA GLY A 43 -10.10 55.20 62.99
C GLY A 43 -9.08 55.62 61.90
N GLU A 44 -8.82 56.91 61.72
CA GLU A 44 -7.81 57.45 60.79
C GLU A 44 -6.44 57.62 61.47
N SER A 45 -5.36 57.03 60.93
CA SER A 45 -4.03 57.67 60.76
C SER A 45 -2.87 56.72 60.39
N GLU A 46 -2.95 55.41 60.59
CA GLU A 46 -1.89 54.47 60.13
C GLU A 46 -2.03 54.04 58.65
N ASN A 47 -3.21 54.30 58.08
CA ASN A 47 -3.70 53.75 56.83
C ASN A 47 -3.24 54.49 55.55
N LEU A 48 -2.20 55.36 55.61
CA LEU A 48 -1.70 56.10 54.43
C LEU A 48 -0.30 55.67 53.95
N MET A 49 0.56 55.15 54.83
CA MET A 49 1.86 54.60 54.41
C MET A 49 1.73 53.14 53.93
N GLU A 50 0.88 52.35 54.59
CA GLU A 50 0.56 50.99 54.18
C GLU A 50 -0.18 51.00 52.84
N LYS A 51 -1.18 51.88 52.66
CA LYS A 51 -1.86 52.10 51.35
C LYS A 51 -0.92 52.49 50.21
N LYS A 52 0.19 53.18 50.46
CA LYS A 52 1.18 53.52 49.41
C LYS A 52 2.06 52.34 49.04
N ARG A 53 2.52 51.54 50.01
CA ARG A 53 3.27 50.29 49.75
C ARG A 53 2.38 49.24 49.10
N ASP A 54 1.13 49.10 49.57
CA ASP A 54 0.12 48.25 48.95
C ASP A 54 -0.27 48.71 47.54
N ALA A 55 -0.26 50.01 47.26
CA ALA A 55 -0.49 50.54 45.92
C ALA A 55 0.71 50.29 44.98
N GLU A 56 1.95 50.39 45.46
CA GLU A 56 3.16 50.05 44.69
C GLU A 56 3.28 48.54 44.45
N ASP A 57 2.92 47.71 45.45
CA ASP A 57 2.83 46.25 45.33
C ASP A 57 1.65 45.82 44.44
N ALA A 58 0.54 46.54 44.47
CA ALA A 58 -0.56 46.33 43.53
C ALA A 58 -0.13 46.72 42.10
N ALA A 59 0.65 47.79 41.93
CA ALA A 59 1.18 48.20 40.63
C ALA A 59 2.23 47.21 40.08
N SER A 60 3.11 46.65 40.93
CA SER A 60 4.06 45.61 40.53
C SER A 60 3.34 44.29 40.20
N LYS A 61 2.36 43.86 41.01
CA LYS A 61 1.49 42.71 40.72
C LYS A 61 0.69 42.90 39.43
N ASN A 62 0.23 44.12 39.13
CA ASN A 62 -0.45 44.43 37.88
C ASN A 62 0.51 44.39 36.67
N LYS A 63 1.75 44.86 36.83
CA LYS A 63 2.81 44.69 35.81
C LYS A 63 3.14 43.22 35.58
N ASP A 64 3.24 42.41 36.63
CA ASP A 64 3.48 40.96 36.53
C ASP A 64 2.30 40.24 35.86
N ARG A 65 1.06 40.61 36.19
CA ARG A 65 -0.16 40.12 35.51
C ARG A 65 -0.14 40.49 34.03
N LEU A 66 0.25 41.71 33.67
CA LEU A 66 0.39 42.15 32.28
C LEU A 66 1.51 41.38 31.54
N GLN A 67 2.65 41.14 32.20
CA GLN A 67 3.74 40.34 31.64
C GLN A 67 3.32 38.88 31.42
N ARG A 68 2.64 38.27 32.40
CA ARG A 68 2.07 36.91 32.27
C ARG A 68 1.04 36.84 31.15
N PHE A 69 0.20 37.85 31.01
CA PHE A 69 -0.76 37.94 29.90
C PHE A 69 -0.07 38.07 28.55
N LYS A 70 0.96 38.91 28.43
CA LYS A 70 1.79 39.00 27.21
C LYS A 70 2.49 37.67 26.89
N ALA A 71 3.01 36.97 27.89
CA ALA A 71 3.61 35.65 27.73
C ALA A 71 2.58 34.60 27.28
N LEU A 72 1.37 34.63 27.84
CA LEU A 72 0.25 33.77 27.43
C LEU A 72 -0.16 34.05 25.98
N GLN A 73 -0.26 35.33 25.58
CA GLN A 73 -0.53 35.72 24.20
C GLN A 73 0.58 35.28 23.25
N ALA A 74 1.85 35.41 23.64
CA ALA A 74 2.98 34.92 22.84
C ALA A 74 2.91 33.39 22.66
N ARG A 75 2.63 32.65 23.73
CA ARG A 75 2.43 31.19 23.69
C ARG A 75 1.23 30.78 22.82
N ALA A 76 0.13 31.50 22.90
CA ALA A 76 -1.04 31.27 22.05
C ALA A 76 -0.71 31.51 20.57
N LYS A 77 0.07 32.57 20.26
CA LYS A 77 0.55 32.85 18.90
C LYS A 77 1.51 31.79 18.38
N THR A 78 2.43 31.28 19.21
CA THR A 78 3.36 30.21 18.80
C THR A 78 2.61 28.90 18.58
N ALA A 79 1.65 28.56 19.45
CA ALA A 79 0.82 27.36 19.31
C ALA A 79 -0.06 27.44 18.05
N ALA A 80 -0.67 28.59 17.76
CA ALA A 80 -1.43 28.77 16.52
C ALA A 80 -0.55 28.58 15.27
N LYS A 81 0.69 29.09 15.30
CA LYS A 81 1.66 28.92 14.20
C LYS A 81 2.15 27.48 14.05
N SER A 82 2.43 26.78 15.15
CA SER A 82 2.82 25.36 15.09
C SER A 82 1.69 24.51 14.56
N ASN A 83 0.47 24.72 15.06
CA ASN A 83 -0.72 23.99 14.60
C ASN A 83 -1.00 24.24 13.11
N LEU A 84 -0.87 25.48 12.64
CA LEU A 84 -1.02 25.80 11.20
C LEU A 84 0.08 25.13 10.36
N LYS A 85 1.33 25.12 10.85
CA LYS A 85 2.44 24.46 10.17
C LYS A 85 2.26 22.94 10.12
N GLU A 86 1.80 22.34 11.21
CA GLU A 86 1.56 20.89 11.31
C GLU A 86 0.38 20.46 10.43
N THR A 87 -0.74 21.19 10.48
CA THR A 87 -1.89 20.94 9.59
C THR A 87 -1.51 21.10 8.11
N ALA A 88 -0.73 22.13 7.75
CA ALA A 88 -0.21 22.28 6.38
C ALA A 88 0.76 21.15 5.99
N ALA A 89 1.62 20.69 6.91
CA ALA A 89 2.53 19.57 6.67
C ALA A 89 1.79 18.24 6.54
N GLU A 90 0.73 18.01 7.31
CA GLU A 90 -0.15 16.84 7.18
C GLU A 90 -0.92 16.87 5.86
N ALA A 91 -1.48 18.02 5.48
CA ALA A 91 -2.11 18.19 4.17
C ALA A 91 -1.12 17.91 3.03
N HIS A 92 0.13 18.36 3.14
CA HIS A 92 1.18 18.04 2.18
C HIS A 92 1.59 16.56 2.20
N ARG A 93 1.61 15.89 3.37
CA ARG A 93 1.89 14.45 3.44
C ARG A 93 0.78 13.63 2.79
N LEU A 94 -0.47 14.04 2.97
CA LEU A 94 -1.64 13.41 2.35
C LEU A 94 -1.70 13.67 0.84
N SER A 95 -1.19 14.81 0.36
CA SER A 95 -1.17 15.13 -1.07
C SER A 95 -0.02 14.48 -1.85
N VAL A 96 1.05 14.05 -1.18
CA VAL A 96 2.19 13.38 -1.83
C VAL A 96 1.84 11.92 -2.11
N ASP A 97 1.75 11.58 -3.40
CA ASP A 97 1.63 10.19 -3.84
C ASP A 97 2.90 9.40 -3.46
N PRO A 98 2.79 8.26 -2.73
CA PRO A 98 3.93 7.41 -2.40
C PRO A 98 4.73 6.93 -3.63
N ASN A 99 4.07 6.74 -4.79
CA ASN A 99 4.76 6.34 -6.02
C ASN A 99 5.66 7.47 -6.56
N ALA A 100 5.18 8.71 -6.47
CA ALA A 100 5.97 9.89 -6.86
C ALA A 100 7.20 10.04 -5.95
N LEU A 101 7.04 9.84 -4.63
CA LEU A 101 8.15 9.87 -3.68
C LEU A 101 9.21 8.79 -3.99
N SER A 102 8.80 7.57 -4.29
CA SER A 102 9.70 6.49 -4.74
C SER A 102 10.42 6.82 -6.04
N SER A 103 9.76 7.52 -6.98
CA SER A 103 10.41 7.95 -8.21
C SER A 103 11.48 9.02 -7.96
N ILE A 104 11.20 9.97 -7.06
CA ILE A 104 12.13 11.04 -6.69
C ILE A 104 13.33 10.46 -5.93
N SER A 105 13.10 9.55 -4.98
CA SER A 105 14.19 8.91 -4.25
C SER A 105 15.11 8.10 -5.16
N ARG A 106 14.56 7.38 -6.16
CA ARG A 106 15.34 6.70 -7.21
C ARG A 106 16.16 7.68 -8.05
N LYS A 107 15.57 8.80 -8.48
CA LYS A 107 16.28 9.85 -9.23
C LYS A 107 17.39 10.47 -8.40
N HIS A 108 17.14 10.74 -7.12
CA HIS A 108 18.12 11.26 -6.18
C HIS A 108 19.28 10.28 -5.98
N ALA A 109 18.99 8.99 -5.76
CA ALA A 109 20.01 7.95 -5.62
C ALA A 109 20.85 7.79 -6.91
N PHE A 110 20.22 7.88 -8.08
CA PHE A 110 20.93 7.89 -9.36
C PHE A 110 21.84 9.12 -9.51
N ALA A 111 21.32 10.31 -9.17
CA ALA A 111 22.09 11.55 -9.23
C ALA A 111 23.29 11.52 -8.26
N SER A 112 23.09 11.10 -7.01
CA SER A 112 24.17 10.98 -6.03
C SER A 112 25.22 9.96 -6.47
N HIS A 113 24.79 8.82 -7.04
CA HIS A 113 25.71 7.83 -7.61
C HIS A 113 26.50 8.39 -8.80
N SER A 114 25.83 9.13 -9.70
CA SER A 114 26.47 9.75 -10.86
C SER A 114 27.48 10.83 -10.45
N LEU A 115 27.17 11.63 -9.43
CA LEU A 115 28.09 12.63 -8.87
C LEU A 115 29.30 11.96 -8.25
N LEU A 116 29.08 10.96 -7.38
CA LEU A 116 30.15 10.21 -6.73
C LEU A 116 31.08 9.55 -7.77
N LYS A 117 30.50 8.96 -8.82
CA LYS A 117 31.28 8.41 -9.94
C LYS A 117 32.14 9.49 -10.62
N ALA A 118 31.56 10.66 -10.92
CA ALA A 118 32.29 11.76 -11.55
C ALA A 118 33.41 12.31 -10.65
N ASP A 119 33.19 12.42 -9.35
CA ASP A 119 34.19 12.88 -8.38
C ASP A 119 35.39 11.92 -8.29
N ILE A 120 35.13 10.61 -8.31
CA ILE A 120 36.18 9.58 -8.29
C ILE A 120 36.95 9.51 -9.61
N GLU A 121 36.26 9.63 -10.75
CA GLU A 121 36.89 9.70 -12.06
C GLU A 121 37.74 10.97 -12.21
N ALA A 122 37.27 12.12 -11.69
CA ALA A 122 38.03 13.37 -11.65
C ALA A 122 39.28 13.28 -10.75
N ALA A 123 39.23 12.46 -9.69
CA ALA A 123 40.38 12.15 -8.85
C ALA A 123 41.36 11.14 -9.52
N GLY A 124 41.00 10.55 -10.67
CA GLY A 124 41.81 9.57 -11.39
C GLY A 124 41.74 8.14 -10.85
N GLU A 125 40.76 7.84 -9.99
CA GLU A 125 40.51 6.51 -9.43
C GLU A 125 39.46 5.74 -10.26
N ASP A 126 39.55 4.40 -10.29
CA ASP A 126 38.53 3.54 -10.91
C ASP A 126 37.31 3.35 -9.97
N PHE A 127 36.17 3.96 -10.28
CA PHE A 127 34.93 3.86 -9.48
C PHE A 127 34.47 2.41 -9.24
N GLU A 128 34.42 1.62 -10.31
CA GLU A 128 33.96 0.23 -10.24
C GLU A 128 34.89 -0.64 -9.38
N ARG A 129 36.20 -0.34 -9.39
CA ARG A 129 37.18 -0.99 -8.55
C ARG A 129 36.92 -0.65 -7.09
N LYS A 130 36.83 0.63 -6.72
CA LYS A 130 36.59 1.05 -5.32
C LYS A 130 35.29 0.47 -4.77
N ARG A 131 34.22 0.46 -5.57
CA ARG A 131 32.94 -0.15 -5.20
C ARG A 131 33.04 -1.66 -4.98
N ALA A 132 33.83 -2.37 -5.79
CA ALA A 132 33.99 -3.81 -5.66
C ALA A 132 34.67 -4.21 -4.34
N TRP A 133 35.44 -3.31 -3.71
CA TRP A 133 36.03 -3.56 -2.39
C TRP A 133 34.99 -3.54 -1.27
N ASP A 134 33.91 -2.78 -1.44
CA ASP A 134 32.83 -2.66 -0.45
C ASP A 134 31.81 -3.81 -0.55
N TRP A 135 31.91 -4.68 -1.56
CA TRP A 135 31.01 -5.83 -1.69
C TRP A 135 31.32 -6.91 -0.66
N THR A 136 30.35 -7.13 0.22
CA THR A 136 30.35 -8.26 1.15
C THR A 136 30.04 -9.56 0.40
N ALA A 137 30.62 -10.68 0.84
CA ALA A 137 30.36 -11.99 0.24
C ALA A 137 28.87 -12.34 0.23
N GLU A 138 28.14 -12.03 1.32
CA GLU A 138 26.70 -12.27 1.41
C GLU A 138 25.87 -11.44 0.41
N GLU A 139 26.27 -10.20 0.15
CA GLU A 139 25.59 -9.33 -0.82
C GLU A 139 25.79 -9.85 -2.24
N SER A 140 27.01 -10.28 -2.56
CA SER A 140 27.34 -10.93 -3.84
C SER A 140 26.50 -12.20 -4.03
N GLU A 141 26.43 -13.09 -3.04
CA GLU A 141 25.61 -14.31 -3.13
C GLU A 141 24.11 -14.00 -3.32
N LYS A 142 23.58 -12.99 -2.63
CA LYS A 142 22.18 -12.56 -2.78
C LYS A 142 21.94 -12.00 -4.19
N TRP A 143 22.90 -11.25 -4.72
CA TRP A 143 22.86 -10.73 -6.09
C TRP A 143 22.87 -11.87 -7.12
N ASP A 144 23.78 -12.83 -6.99
CA ASP A 144 23.89 -13.99 -7.88
C ASP A 144 22.62 -14.84 -7.83
N ARG A 145 22.08 -15.12 -6.63
CA ARG A 145 20.79 -15.79 -6.48
C ARG A 145 19.66 -15.05 -7.17
N ARG A 146 19.67 -13.71 -7.18
CA ARG A 146 18.65 -12.90 -7.87
C ARG A 146 18.82 -12.97 -9.39
N MET A 147 20.06 -12.90 -9.88
CA MET A 147 20.37 -12.97 -11.30
C MET A 147 20.08 -14.36 -11.88
N ASP A 148 20.45 -15.42 -11.16
CA ASP A 148 20.14 -16.81 -11.52
C ASP A 148 18.62 -17.05 -11.58
N LYS A 149 17.86 -16.58 -10.57
CA LYS A 149 16.39 -16.63 -10.61
C LYS A 149 15.82 -15.90 -11.83
N LYS A 150 16.34 -14.70 -12.14
CA LYS A 150 15.91 -13.92 -13.31
C LYS A 150 16.22 -14.67 -14.61
N GLN A 151 17.40 -15.27 -14.72
CA GLN A 151 17.81 -16.04 -15.89
C GLN A 151 16.91 -17.28 -16.06
N LYS A 152 16.73 -18.08 -15.00
CA LYS A 152 15.78 -19.19 -14.97
C LYS A 152 14.37 -18.77 -15.37
N HIS A 153 13.91 -17.59 -14.94
CA HIS A 153 12.60 -17.10 -15.36
C HIS A 153 12.53 -16.76 -16.84
N ARG A 154 13.59 -16.21 -17.45
CA ARG A 154 13.67 -15.95 -18.90
C ARG A 154 13.67 -17.24 -19.70
N ASP A 155 14.46 -18.21 -19.28
CA ASP A 155 14.59 -19.49 -19.98
C ASP A 155 13.27 -20.28 -19.92
N ASN A 156 12.53 -20.17 -18.81
CA ASN A 156 11.22 -20.79 -18.61
C ASN A 156 10.04 -20.01 -19.24
N VAL A 157 10.27 -18.97 -20.06
CA VAL A 157 9.18 -18.27 -20.78
C VAL A 157 8.68 -19.10 -21.96
N ALA A 158 9.58 -19.69 -22.74
CA ALA A 158 9.23 -20.47 -23.90
C ALA A 158 8.60 -21.82 -23.51
N PHE A 159 7.66 -22.29 -24.32
CA PHE A 159 7.12 -23.63 -24.17
C PHE A 159 8.19 -24.65 -24.55
N GLN A 160 8.43 -25.62 -23.67
CA GLN A 160 9.38 -26.72 -23.87
C GLN A 160 8.63 -28.06 -23.91
N ASP A 161 7.98 -28.43 -22.80
CA ASP A 161 7.21 -29.66 -22.64
C ASP A 161 5.94 -29.41 -21.82
N TYR A 162 4.92 -30.24 -22.03
CA TYR A 162 3.67 -30.23 -21.30
C TYR A 162 3.85 -30.50 -19.80
N ARG A 163 4.80 -31.39 -19.42
CA ARG A 163 5.07 -31.67 -17.99
C ARG A 163 5.62 -30.44 -17.28
N GLN A 164 6.54 -29.74 -17.92
CA GLN A 164 7.14 -28.53 -17.37
C GLN A 164 6.13 -27.38 -17.26
N ASP A 165 5.27 -27.20 -18.27
CA ASP A 165 4.21 -26.19 -18.22
C ASP A 165 3.17 -26.51 -17.13
N ALA A 166 2.76 -27.77 -17.00
CA ALA A 166 1.88 -28.22 -15.94
C ALA A 166 2.48 -27.93 -14.55
N HIS A 167 3.75 -28.26 -14.34
CA HIS A 167 4.45 -27.99 -13.09
C HIS A 167 4.58 -26.48 -12.80
N LYS A 168 4.83 -25.65 -13.81
CA LYS A 168 4.85 -24.18 -13.68
C LYS A 168 3.47 -23.63 -13.30
N ASN A 169 2.42 -24.18 -13.89
CA ASN A 169 1.04 -23.81 -13.60
C ASN A 169 0.67 -24.21 -12.17
N TYR A 170 1.04 -25.42 -11.75
CA TYR A 170 0.86 -25.92 -10.39
C TYR A 170 1.58 -25.06 -9.35
N LYS A 171 2.87 -24.76 -9.54
CA LYS A 171 3.62 -23.86 -8.64
C LYS A 171 2.99 -22.46 -8.53
N ARG A 172 2.42 -21.95 -9.63
CA ARG A 172 1.72 -20.67 -9.63
C ARG A 172 0.40 -20.74 -8.86
N GLN A 173 -0.33 -21.85 -8.95
CA GLN A 173 -1.56 -22.09 -8.19
C GLN A 173 -1.24 -22.22 -6.69
N LEU A 174 -0.22 -22.99 -6.32
CA LEU A 174 0.25 -23.11 -4.93
C LEU A 174 0.59 -21.75 -4.31
N ARG A 175 1.28 -20.87 -5.05
CA ARG A 175 1.61 -19.52 -4.55
C ARG A 175 0.38 -18.62 -4.36
N ARG A 176 -0.74 -18.93 -5.03
CA ARG A 176 -2.00 -18.18 -4.93
C ARG A 176 -2.94 -18.75 -3.89
N MET A 177 -2.77 -20.03 -3.54
CA MET A 177 -3.54 -20.68 -2.49
C MET A 177 -3.26 -19.98 -1.15
N GLN A 178 -4.32 -19.64 -0.44
CA GLN A 178 -4.26 -19.14 0.93
C GLN A 178 -4.92 -20.21 1.81
N PRO A 179 -4.13 -21.04 2.52
CA PRO A 179 -4.66 -22.02 3.45
C PRO A 179 -5.33 -21.35 4.65
N ASP A 180 -6.45 -21.89 5.09
CA ASP A 180 -7.13 -21.50 6.33
C ASP A 180 -6.57 -22.35 7.48
N LEU A 181 -5.72 -21.72 8.32
CA LEU A 181 -5.02 -22.41 9.40
C LEU A 181 -5.95 -22.79 10.55
N ASP A 182 -6.94 -21.94 10.85
CA ASP A 182 -7.87 -22.16 11.96
C ASP A 182 -8.78 -23.36 11.66
N ALA A 183 -9.30 -23.43 10.43
CA ALA A 183 -10.08 -24.59 9.99
C ALA A 183 -9.27 -25.89 10.07
N TYR A 184 -8.00 -25.85 9.65
CA TYR A 184 -7.10 -27.00 9.72
C TYR A 184 -6.83 -27.45 11.17
N GLU A 185 -6.61 -26.52 12.10
CA GLU A 185 -6.41 -26.84 13.51
C GLU A 185 -7.65 -27.45 14.15
N ASN A 186 -8.84 -26.94 13.80
CA ASN A 186 -10.11 -27.49 14.27
C ASN A 186 -10.36 -28.91 13.74
N GLU A 187 -10.10 -29.14 12.45
CA GLU A 187 -10.18 -30.47 11.84
C GLU A 187 -9.17 -31.45 12.47
N LYS A 188 -7.95 -30.98 12.74
CA LYS A 188 -6.92 -31.75 13.45
C LYS A 188 -7.37 -32.14 14.85
N ALA A 189 -7.88 -31.19 15.64
CA ALA A 189 -8.37 -31.46 16.98
C ALA A 189 -9.54 -32.44 16.96
N ALA A 190 -10.49 -32.28 16.03
CA ALA A 190 -11.63 -33.18 15.88
C ALA A 190 -11.21 -34.61 15.47
N ALA A 191 -10.19 -34.73 14.61
CA ALA A 191 -9.63 -36.03 14.23
C ALA A 191 -8.91 -36.72 15.41
N VAL A 192 -8.13 -35.97 16.20
CA VAL A 192 -7.50 -36.48 17.42
C VAL A 192 -8.54 -36.91 18.45
N GLN A 193 -9.63 -36.14 18.62
CA GLN A 193 -10.73 -36.52 19.51
C GLN A 193 -11.45 -37.79 19.04
N ARG A 194 -11.67 -37.97 17.74
CA ARG A 194 -12.23 -39.21 17.17
C ARG A 194 -11.30 -40.40 17.39
N ALA A 195 -9.99 -40.22 17.18
CA ALA A 195 -8.98 -41.25 17.46
C ALA A 195 -8.96 -41.61 18.95
N ALA A 196 -9.09 -40.64 19.86
CA ALA A 196 -9.21 -40.87 21.30
C ALA A 196 -10.47 -41.68 21.65
N ALA A 197 -11.62 -41.32 21.10
CA ALA A 197 -12.89 -42.00 21.33
C ALA A 197 -12.88 -43.44 20.81
N ASN A 198 -12.22 -43.68 19.67
CA ASN A 198 -12.09 -44.99 19.06
C ASN A 198 -10.95 -45.84 19.65
N GLY A 199 -10.21 -45.32 20.65
CA GLY A 199 -9.08 -46.01 21.27
C GLY A 199 -7.88 -46.22 20.33
N GLY A 200 -7.77 -45.41 19.27
CA GLY A 200 -6.72 -45.50 18.24
C GLY A 200 -5.44 -44.71 18.55
N LEU A 201 -5.38 -44.03 19.70
CA LEU A 201 -4.19 -43.32 20.17
C LEU A 201 -3.30 -44.29 20.94
N GLU A 202 -2.13 -44.60 20.39
CA GLU A 202 -1.09 -45.37 21.06
C GLU A 202 -0.16 -44.39 21.79
N LEU A 203 0.03 -44.59 23.10
CA LEU A 203 0.99 -43.83 23.89
C LEU A 203 2.38 -44.44 23.62
N ALA A 204 3.15 -43.79 22.76
CA ALA A 204 4.52 -44.19 22.49
C ALA A 204 5.46 -43.34 23.34
N GLU A 205 6.33 -43.98 24.12
CA GLU A 205 7.45 -43.30 24.77
C GLU A 205 8.54 -43.03 23.73
N ASP A 206 8.91 -41.77 23.55
CA ASP A 206 10.02 -41.41 22.70
C ASP A 206 11.38 -41.66 23.39
N GLU A 207 12.49 -41.52 22.64
CA GLU A 207 13.85 -41.78 23.15
C GLU A 207 14.26 -40.90 24.34
N ASN A 208 13.48 -39.85 24.63
CA ASN A 208 13.69 -38.93 25.75
C ASN A 208 12.80 -39.26 26.97
N GLY A 209 11.93 -40.26 26.87
CA GLY A 209 11.00 -40.66 27.92
C GLY A 209 9.74 -39.80 28.01
N ASP A 210 9.47 -38.96 27.00
CA ASP A 210 8.22 -38.21 26.88
C ASP A 210 7.17 -39.09 26.17
N ILE A 211 5.95 -39.12 26.72
CA ILE A 211 4.86 -39.92 26.16
C ILE A 211 4.16 -39.14 25.06
N VAL A 212 4.35 -39.55 23.80
CA VAL A 212 3.74 -38.95 22.62
C VAL A 212 2.56 -39.82 22.16
N ALA A 213 1.38 -39.23 22.08
CA ALA A 213 0.19 -39.92 21.53
C ALA A 213 0.30 -39.98 20.00
N ILE A 214 0.60 -41.17 19.47
CA ILE A 214 0.69 -41.42 18.03
C ILE A 214 -0.61 -42.08 17.58
N ASP A 215 -1.24 -41.48 16.56
CA ASP A 215 -2.42 -42.03 15.91
C ASP A 215 -2.00 -43.16 14.95
N LYS A 216 -2.28 -44.41 15.31
CA LYS A 216 -1.90 -45.60 14.54
C LYS A 216 -2.79 -45.82 13.32
N ASN A 217 -4.06 -45.40 13.43
CA ASN A 217 -5.07 -45.62 12.41
C ASN A 217 -5.04 -44.52 11.33
N GLY A 218 -4.29 -43.44 11.57
CA GLY A 218 -4.11 -42.35 10.61
C GLY A 218 -5.37 -41.54 10.38
N ALA A 219 -6.17 -41.34 11.43
CA ALA A 219 -7.43 -40.60 11.39
C ALA A 219 -7.25 -39.12 10.97
N PHE A 220 -6.09 -38.53 11.27
CA PHE A 220 -5.69 -37.23 10.72
C PHE A 220 -4.54 -37.32 9.71
N TYR A 221 -3.48 -38.03 10.09
CA TYR A 221 -2.33 -38.28 9.22
C TYR A 221 -2.52 -39.61 8.50
N SER A 222 -3.17 -39.56 7.33
CA SER A 222 -3.52 -40.74 6.54
C SER A 222 -2.29 -41.61 6.25
N THR A 223 -2.34 -42.88 6.64
CA THR A 223 -1.36 -43.90 6.25
C THR A 223 -1.81 -44.58 4.94
N ALA A 224 -0.91 -45.34 4.29
CA ALA A 224 -1.22 -46.00 3.01
C ALA A 224 -2.45 -46.92 3.06
N ASP A 225 -2.78 -47.44 4.25
CA ASP A 225 -3.91 -48.35 4.47
C ASP A 225 -5.16 -47.64 5.06
N SER A 226 -5.10 -46.33 5.27
CA SER A 226 -6.23 -45.55 5.80
C SER A 226 -7.30 -45.30 4.72
N THR A 227 -8.58 -45.44 5.08
CA THR A 227 -9.72 -45.31 4.16
C THR A 227 -10.62 -44.10 4.45
N ASP A 228 -10.29 -43.32 5.47
CA ASP A 228 -11.08 -42.19 5.98
C ASP A 228 -11.28 -41.07 4.94
N PHE A 229 -10.45 -41.01 3.88
CA PHE A 229 -10.63 -40.05 2.78
C PHE A 229 -11.92 -40.27 1.98
N VAL A 230 -12.47 -41.50 1.97
CA VAL A 230 -13.68 -41.85 1.21
C VAL A 230 -14.92 -41.19 1.80
N GLU A 231 -14.95 -40.97 3.11
CA GLU A 231 -16.08 -40.37 3.81
C GLU A 231 -16.00 -38.84 3.87
N ASN A 232 -14.91 -38.24 3.42
CA ASN A 232 -14.72 -36.79 3.47
C ASN A 232 -15.70 -36.06 2.54
N ARG A 233 -16.62 -35.29 3.14
CA ARG A 233 -17.55 -34.41 2.44
C ARG A 233 -17.15 -32.97 2.74
N PRO A 234 -16.41 -32.30 1.84
CA PRO A 234 -15.98 -30.93 2.06
C PRO A 234 -17.18 -29.99 2.12
N ASP A 235 -17.03 -28.90 2.87
CA ASP A 235 -18.05 -27.87 2.95
C ASP A 235 -18.33 -27.24 1.57
N ARG A 236 -19.58 -26.87 1.33
CA ARG A 236 -20.01 -26.24 0.08
C ARG A 236 -19.24 -24.96 -0.19
N ALA A 237 -18.92 -24.17 0.83
CA ALA A 237 -18.12 -22.96 0.67
C ALA A 237 -16.71 -23.26 0.14
N ALA A 238 -16.09 -24.38 0.53
CA ALA A 238 -14.79 -24.79 0.02
C ALA A 238 -14.88 -25.22 -1.46
N ILE A 239 -15.95 -25.92 -1.84
CA ILE A 239 -16.22 -26.28 -3.24
C ILE A 239 -16.42 -25.01 -4.09
N ASP A 240 -17.22 -24.06 -3.62
CA ASP A 240 -17.49 -22.82 -4.34
C ASP A 240 -16.21 -21.98 -4.55
N ARG A 241 -15.30 -21.95 -3.56
CA ARG A 241 -13.96 -21.32 -3.69
C ARG A 241 -13.12 -21.99 -4.78
N LEU A 242 -13.12 -23.32 -4.84
CA LEU A 242 -12.40 -24.08 -5.87
C LEU A 242 -12.95 -23.78 -7.27
N VAL A 243 -14.28 -23.82 -7.42
CA VAL A 243 -14.96 -23.53 -8.69
C VAL A 243 -14.66 -22.10 -9.15
N ALA A 244 -14.70 -21.13 -8.23
CA ALA A 244 -14.38 -19.74 -8.53
C ALA A 244 -12.92 -19.57 -8.99
N ASP A 245 -11.95 -20.26 -8.38
CA ASP A 245 -10.55 -20.21 -8.84
C ASP A 245 -10.36 -20.86 -10.22
N MET A 246 -11.05 -21.97 -10.49
CA MET A 246 -11.06 -22.61 -11.81
C MET A 246 -11.61 -21.66 -12.88
N GLN A 247 -12.78 -21.05 -12.64
CA GLN A 247 -13.39 -20.09 -13.57
C GLN A 247 -12.47 -18.88 -13.81
N LYS A 248 -11.90 -18.30 -12.74
CA LYS A 248 -10.96 -17.18 -12.84
C LYS A 248 -9.71 -17.52 -13.64
N ALA A 249 -9.20 -18.76 -13.51
CA ALA A 249 -8.08 -19.24 -14.29
C ALA A 249 -8.43 -19.34 -15.78
N GLU A 250 -9.62 -19.84 -16.11
CA GLU A 250 -10.12 -19.92 -17.49
C GLU A 250 -10.35 -18.54 -18.11
N GLU A 251 -10.99 -17.62 -17.38
CA GLU A 251 -11.20 -16.25 -17.82
C GLU A 251 -9.87 -15.54 -18.11
N THR A 252 -8.88 -15.72 -17.24
CA THR A 252 -7.54 -15.15 -17.46
C THR A 252 -6.89 -15.72 -18.72
N ARG A 253 -7.06 -17.03 -18.98
CA ARG A 253 -6.56 -17.69 -20.19
C ARG A 253 -7.27 -17.16 -21.44
N LEU A 254 -8.59 -17.02 -21.40
CA LEU A 254 -9.41 -16.51 -22.51
C LEU A 254 -9.10 -15.04 -22.81
N LYS A 255 -8.98 -14.21 -21.77
CA LYS A 255 -8.59 -12.79 -21.89
C LYS A 255 -7.25 -12.64 -22.59
N LYS A 256 -6.22 -13.36 -22.14
CA LYS A 256 -4.89 -13.35 -22.78
C LYS A 256 -4.91 -13.88 -24.20
N ARG A 257 -5.78 -14.85 -24.51
CA ARG A 257 -5.95 -15.35 -25.89
C ARG A 257 -6.59 -14.29 -26.78
N ARG A 258 -7.59 -13.57 -26.27
CA ARG A 258 -8.27 -12.48 -26.98
C ARG A 258 -7.32 -11.31 -27.24
N GLU A 259 -6.59 -10.86 -26.22
CA GLU A 259 -5.58 -9.79 -26.34
C GLU A 259 -4.51 -10.10 -27.40
N ARG A 260 -4.08 -11.36 -27.54
CA ARG A 260 -3.13 -11.75 -28.62
C ARG A 260 -3.76 -11.80 -30.01
N GLY A 261 -5.08 -11.94 -30.10
CA GLY A 261 -5.81 -12.03 -31.38
C GLY A 261 -6.31 -10.68 -31.88
N GLN A 262 -6.50 -9.74 -30.96
CA GLN A 262 -6.80 -8.33 -31.19
C GLN A 262 -5.47 -7.61 -31.45
N GLY A 263 -4.84 -7.91 -32.59
CA GLY A 263 -3.59 -7.27 -33.01
C GLY A 263 -3.83 -5.83 -33.46
N ASP A 264 -2.77 -5.03 -33.43
CA ASP A 264 -2.77 -3.61 -33.80
C ASP A 264 -3.50 -3.35 -35.13
N ASP A 265 -4.57 -2.56 -35.05
CA ASP A 265 -5.35 -2.11 -36.22
C ASP A 265 -4.58 -1.10 -37.08
N GLU A 266 -3.39 -0.69 -36.64
CA GLU A 266 -2.48 0.26 -37.32
C GLU A 266 -1.67 -0.39 -38.46
N ALA A 267 -1.58 -1.72 -38.51
CA ALA A 267 -0.76 -2.42 -39.51
C ALA A 267 -1.51 -2.64 -40.83
N ASP A 268 -0.79 -2.50 -41.95
CA ASP A 268 -1.33 -2.73 -43.30
C ASP A 268 -2.02 -4.09 -43.42
N VAL A 269 -3.27 -4.05 -43.91
CA VAL A 269 -4.12 -5.23 -44.04
C VAL A 269 -3.66 -6.09 -45.23
N THR A 270 -2.87 -7.12 -44.94
CA THR A 270 -2.35 -8.09 -45.94
C THR A 270 -3.27 -9.30 -46.15
N TYR A 271 -4.51 -9.29 -45.65
CA TYR A 271 -5.40 -10.46 -45.64
C TYR A 271 -6.84 -10.10 -46.01
N ILE A 272 -7.53 -11.03 -46.66
CA ILE A 272 -8.95 -10.88 -47.07
C ILE A 272 -9.91 -11.57 -46.07
N ASN A 273 -9.48 -12.65 -45.42
CA ASN A 273 -10.30 -13.38 -44.44
C ASN A 273 -9.47 -13.78 -43.19
N ASP A 274 -10.15 -14.18 -42.11
CA ASP A 274 -9.49 -14.56 -40.84
C ASP A 274 -8.57 -15.79 -40.96
N LYS A 275 -8.91 -16.73 -41.84
CA LYS A 275 -8.07 -17.92 -42.07
C LYS A 275 -6.77 -17.52 -42.77
N ASN A 276 -6.85 -16.61 -43.73
CA ASN A 276 -5.73 -16.00 -44.45
C ASN A 276 -4.89 -15.16 -43.50
N LYS A 277 -5.49 -14.37 -42.60
CA LYS A 277 -4.77 -13.67 -41.52
C LYS A 277 -3.90 -14.63 -40.70
N ARG A 278 -4.49 -15.74 -40.23
CA ARG A 278 -3.76 -16.75 -39.44
C ARG A 278 -2.68 -17.44 -40.25
N PHE A 279 -2.92 -17.69 -41.54
CA PHE A 279 -1.94 -18.28 -42.45
C PHE A 279 -0.76 -17.32 -42.70
N ASN A 280 -1.03 -16.05 -43.03
CA ASN A 280 -0.01 -15.02 -43.19
C ASN A 280 0.77 -14.77 -41.90
N GLN A 281 0.12 -14.78 -40.74
CA GLN A 281 0.81 -14.75 -39.44
C GLN A 281 1.71 -15.97 -39.22
N LYS A 282 1.30 -17.16 -39.68
CA LYS A 282 2.16 -18.36 -39.63
C LYS A 282 3.37 -18.18 -40.54
N LEU A 283 3.17 -17.75 -41.80
CA LEU A 283 4.27 -17.48 -42.72
C LEU A 283 5.23 -16.42 -42.17
N ALA A 284 4.69 -15.34 -41.61
CA ALA A 284 5.46 -14.27 -41.01
C ALA A 284 6.42 -14.78 -39.91
N ARG A 285 5.97 -15.72 -39.07
CA ARG A 285 6.82 -16.29 -38.00
C ARG A 285 8.01 -17.09 -38.53
N PHE A 286 7.88 -17.76 -39.68
CA PHE A 286 8.93 -18.62 -40.24
C PHE A 286 9.81 -17.89 -41.25
N TYR A 287 9.22 -17.06 -42.11
CA TYR A 287 9.88 -16.53 -43.29
C TYR A 287 10.33 -15.08 -43.16
N ASN A 288 9.72 -14.25 -42.29
CA ASN A 288 10.11 -12.82 -42.18
C ASN A 288 11.60 -12.65 -41.84
N LYS A 289 12.21 -13.59 -41.11
CA LYS A 289 13.64 -13.56 -40.82
C LYS A 289 14.50 -13.63 -42.09
N TYR A 290 14.03 -14.32 -43.12
CA TYR A 290 14.76 -14.54 -44.38
C TYR A 290 14.30 -13.61 -45.50
N THR A 291 13.08 -13.07 -45.42
CA THR A 291 12.50 -12.19 -46.45
C THR A 291 12.50 -10.72 -46.05
N ALA A 292 13.25 -10.33 -45.02
CA ALA A 292 13.32 -8.95 -44.54
C ALA A 292 13.83 -7.99 -45.63
N GLU A 293 14.91 -8.35 -46.31
CA GLU A 293 15.47 -7.54 -47.40
C GLU A 293 14.49 -7.36 -48.56
N ILE A 294 13.80 -8.44 -48.94
CA ILE A 294 12.77 -8.40 -49.99
C ILE A 294 11.64 -7.46 -49.58
N ARG A 295 11.18 -7.55 -48.33
CA ARG A 295 10.13 -6.68 -47.78
C ARG A 295 10.56 -5.21 -47.78
N ASP A 296 11.75 -4.92 -47.28
CA ASP A 296 12.30 -3.57 -47.26
C ASP A 296 12.45 -3.00 -48.68
N SER A 297 12.86 -3.82 -49.65
CA SER A 297 12.91 -3.39 -51.05
C SER A 297 11.53 -3.10 -51.63
N PHE A 298 10.49 -3.86 -51.27
CA PHE A 298 9.11 -3.52 -51.63
C PHE A 298 8.67 -2.19 -51.00
N GLU A 299 8.98 -1.96 -49.72
CA GLU A 299 8.66 -0.70 -49.02
C GLU A 299 9.46 0.50 -49.60
N ARG A 300 10.66 0.25 -50.16
CA ARG A 300 11.49 1.25 -50.87
C ARG A 300 11.15 1.41 -52.36
N GLY A 301 10.10 0.76 -52.88
CA GLY A 301 9.68 0.93 -54.28
C GLY A 301 10.40 0.03 -55.28
N THR A 302 10.80 -1.18 -54.86
CA THR A 302 11.40 -2.25 -55.67
C THR A 302 12.76 -1.93 -56.30
N MET A 303 13.44 -0.87 -55.84
CA MET A 303 14.85 -0.67 -56.17
C MET A 303 15.70 -1.77 -55.51
N ILE A 304 16.47 -2.49 -56.34
CA ILE A 304 17.54 -3.40 -55.93
C ILE A 304 18.76 -2.60 -55.49
#